data_AF-A0A2X2JWU4-F1
#
_entry.id   AF-A0A2X2JWU4-F1
#
_cell.length_a   1.000
_cell.length_b   1.000
_cell.length_c   1.000
_cell.angle_alpha   90.00
_cell.angle_beta   90.00
_cell.angle_gamma   90.00
#
_symmetry.space_group_name_H-M   'P 1'
#
loop_
_entity.id
_entity.type
_entity.pdbx_description
1 polymer ?
#
loop_
_entity_poly.entity_id
_entity_poly.type
_entity_poly.pdbx_seq_one_letter_code
_entity_poly.pdbx_strand_id
1 'polypeptide(L)'
;MKMKENQDFANERYHANIQNDGTFSVIPQMRGGVTDADQLIRLGEVAKKYHVPLVKVTGSQRVGLYGVKKEELPNIWEDLGMRSASAYGKKTRSVKSCVGKEFCRFGTPIHDTTWHSFRKNI
;
A
#
# COMPACT_ATOMS: atom_id res chain seq x y z
N MET A 1 19.97 -1.71 -22.22
CA MET A 1 20.10 -1.60 -20.75
C MET A 1 20.34 -0.13 -20.33
N LYS A 2 19.40 0.79 -20.58
CA LYS A 2 19.51 2.23 -20.25
C LYS A 2 18.18 2.79 -19.74
N MET A 3 17.67 2.29 -18.62
CA MET A 3 16.41 2.78 -18.03
C MET A 3 16.31 2.64 -16.50
N LYS A 4 17.40 2.34 -15.79
CA LYS A 4 17.36 2.12 -14.34
C LYS A 4 17.57 3.39 -13.50
N GLU A 5 18.31 4.38 -14.01
CA GLU A 5 18.76 5.52 -13.20
C GLU A 5 17.67 6.58 -12.91
N ASN A 6 16.55 6.60 -13.65
CA ASN A 6 15.46 7.57 -13.48
C ASN A 6 14.20 7.02 -12.79
N GLN A 7 14.15 5.73 -12.46
CA GLN A 7 12.95 5.10 -11.89
C GLN A 7 12.73 5.47 -10.42
N ASP A 8 13.81 5.63 -9.65
CA ASP A 8 13.73 5.95 -8.23
C ASP A 8 13.13 7.34 -7.99
N PHE A 9 13.51 8.34 -8.80
CA PHE A 9 12.95 9.70 -8.75
C PHE A 9 11.49 9.77 -9.19
N ALA A 10 11.08 8.97 -10.18
CA ALA A 10 9.69 8.90 -10.61
C ALA A 10 8.80 8.33 -9.50
N ASN A 11 9.28 7.29 -8.80
CA ASN A 11 8.51 6.64 -7.74
C ASN A 11 8.31 7.55 -6.51
N GLU A 12 9.32 8.36 -6.16
CA GLU A 12 9.20 9.34 -5.07
C GLU A 12 8.33 10.54 -5.46
N ARG A 13 8.40 11.00 -6.71
CA ARG A 13 7.64 12.16 -7.20
C ARG A 13 6.15 11.88 -7.38
N TYR A 14 5.80 10.68 -7.87
CA TYR A 14 4.40 10.30 -8.13
C TYR A 14 3.81 9.38 -7.07
N HIS A 15 4.59 9.05 -6.03
CA HIS A 15 4.20 8.15 -4.95
C HIS A 15 3.72 6.76 -5.44
N ALA A 16 4.08 6.36 -6.65
CA ALA A 16 3.58 5.17 -7.34
C ALA A 16 4.73 4.46 -8.06
N ASN A 17 4.62 3.14 -8.30
CA ASN A 17 5.71 2.38 -8.92
C ASN A 17 5.48 2.19 -10.42
N ILE A 18 6.45 2.57 -11.24
CA ILE A 18 6.43 2.26 -12.67
C ILE A 18 6.54 0.75 -12.92
N GLN A 19 5.70 0.23 -13.80
CA GLN A 19 5.64 -1.17 -14.21
C GLN A 19 6.41 -1.39 -15.52
N ASN A 20 6.56 -2.66 -15.92
CA ASN A 20 7.29 -3.05 -17.14
C ASN A 20 6.64 -2.57 -18.45
N ASP A 21 5.33 -2.35 -18.43
CA ASP A 21 4.51 -1.85 -19.53
C ASP A 21 4.39 -0.32 -19.56
N GLY A 22 5.06 0.38 -18.63
CA GLY A 22 4.99 1.84 -18.49
C GLY A 22 3.78 2.35 -17.70
N THR A 23 2.89 1.47 -17.25
CA THR A 23 1.82 1.83 -16.31
C THR A 23 2.37 1.99 -14.89
N PHE A 24 1.52 2.42 -13.97
CA PHE A 24 1.88 2.63 -12.57
C PHE A 24 1.09 1.71 -11.64
N SER A 25 1.67 1.46 -10.47
CA SER A 25 0.97 0.83 -9.35
C SER A 25 0.86 1.76 -8.15
N VAL A 26 -0.34 1.82 -7.61
CA VAL A 26 -0.72 2.60 -6.43
C VAL A 26 -0.87 1.63 -5.27
N ILE A 27 0.00 1.77 -4.27
CA ILE A 27 0.02 0.89 -3.09
C ILE A 27 -0.03 1.78 -1.84
N PRO A 28 -1.19 1.91 -1.18
CA PRO A 28 -1.26 2.62 0.09
C PRO A 28 -0.49 1.91 1.20
N GLN A 29 -0.09 2.71 2.19
CA GLN A 29 0.56 2.23 3.40
C GLN A 29 -0.48 1.59 4.32
N MET A 30 -0.40 0.27 4.46
CA MET A 30 -1.12 -0.52 5.47
C MET A 30 -0.07 -1.19 6.36
N ARG A 31 0.10 -0.69 7.59
CA ARG A 31 1.12 -1.21 8.52
C ARG A 31 0.61 -2.51 9.13
N GLY A 32 1.33 -3.60 8.96
CA GLY A 32 0.90 -4.89 9.51
C GLY A 32 -0.38 -5.46 8.90
N GLY A 33 -0.81 -4.95 7.73
CA GLY A 33 -2.10 -5.31 7.14
C GLY A 33 -3.32 -4.70 7.82
N VAL A 34 -3.09 -3.76 8.73
CA VAL A 34 -4.13 -3.09 9.50
C VAL A 34 -4.84 -2.06 8.62
N THR A 35 -6.18 -2.14 8.58
CA THR A 35 -7.09 -1.28 7.82
C THR A 35 -8.43 -1.16 8.55
N ASP A 36 -9.25 -0.21 8.15
CA ASP A 36 -10.68 -0.14 8.53
C ASP A 36 -11.60 -0.44 7.33
N ALA A 37 -12.91 -0.57 7.60
CA ALA A 37 -13.91 -0.90 6.59
C ALA A 37 -14.03 0.20 5.52
N ASP A 38 -13.98 1.47 5.93
CA ASP A 38 -14.11 2.62 5.03
C ASP A 38 -12.93 2.71 4.05
N GLN A 39 -11.72 2.38 4.51
CA GLN A 39 -10.52 2.29 3.68
C GLN A 39 -10.63 1.17 2.63
N LEU A 40 -11.17 0.01 3.03
CA LEU A 40 -11.40 -1.11 2.11
C LEU A 40 -12.47 -0.78 1.06
N ILE A 41 -13.56 -0.10 1.47
CA ILE A 41 -14.60 0.38 0.55
C ILE A 41 -14.00 1.39 -0.43
N ARG A 42 -13.28 2.40 0.05
CA ARG A 42 -12.60 3.39 -0.79
C ARG A 42 -11.65 2.75 -1.80
N LEU A 43 -10.87 1.75 -1.38
CA LEU A 43 -10.02 0.97 -2.29
C LEU A 43 -10.82 0.32 -3.42
N GLY A 44 -11.98 -0.25 -3.11
CA GLY A 44 -12.88 -0.85 -4.10
C GLY A 44 -13.56 0.18 -5.01
N GLU A 45 -13.98 1.32 -4.48
CA GLU A 45 -14.60 2.41 -5.23
C GLU A 45 -13.61 3.06 -6.20
N VAL A 46 -12.38 3.35 -5.74
CA VAL A 46 -11.29 3.84 -6.58
C VAL A 46 -10.96 2.82 -7.67
N ALA A 47 -10.84 1.54 -7.33
CA ALA A 47 -10.56 0.50 -8.32
C ALA A 47 -11.63 0.46 -9.44
N LYS A 48 -12.91 0.64 -9.09
CA LYS A 48 -14.01 0.72 -10.07
C LYS A 48 -13.95 2.02 -10.87
N LYS A 49 -13.81 3.17 -10.22
CA LYS A 49 -13.83 4.51 -10.85
C LYS A 49 -12.77 4.63 -11.95
N TYR A 50 -11.57 4.13 -11.68
CA TYR A 50 -10.42 4.22 -12.60
C TYR A 50 -10.23 2.95 -13.45
N HIS A 51 -11.20 2.03 -13.46
CA HIS A 51 -11.16 0.80 -14.24
C HIS A 51 -9.83 0.02 -14.06
N VAL A 52 -9.38 -0.09 -12.81
CA VAL A 52 -8.08 -0.66 -12.47
C VAL A 52 -8.02 -2.13 -12.94
N PRO A 53 -7.08 -2.50 -13.84
CA PRO A 53 -7.01 -3.84 -14.39
C PRO A 53 -6.77 -4.94 -13.36
N LEU A 54 -5.98 -4.66 -12.32
CA LEU A 54 -5.65 -5.62 -11.28
C LEU A 54 -5.65 -4.99 -9.89
N VAL A 55 -6.48 -5.54 -9.01
CA VAL A 55 -6.44 -5.33 -7.57
C VAL A 55 -5.82 -6.56 -6.92
N LYS A 56 -4.67 -6.41 -6.26
CA LYS A 56 -3.91 -7.54 -5.70
C LYS A 56 -3.57 -7.34 -4.24
N VAL A 57 -3.92 -8.32 -3.41
CA VAL A 57 -3.34 -8.46 -2.07
C VAL A 57 -1.90 -8.94 -2.21
N THR A 58 -0.97 -8.14 -1.71
CA THR A 58 0.47 -8.37 -1.79
C THR A 58 0.96 -9.20 -0.60
N GLY A 59 2.08 -9.90 -0.78
CA GLY A 59 2.72 -10.65 0.31
C GLY A 59 3.22 -9.77 1.48
N SER A 60 3.15 -8.45 1.36
CA SER A 60 3.41 -7.50 2.45
C SER A 60 2.16 -7.07 3.21
N GLN A 61 1.06 -7.80 3.07
CA GLN A 61 -0.23 -7.49 3.71
C GLN A 61 -0.73 -6.09 3.33
N ARG A 62 -0.74 -5.80 2.02
CA ARG A 62 -1.27 -4.54 1.48
C ARG A 62 -2.11 -4.84 0.25
N VAL A 63 -3.08 -4.00 -0.03
CA VAL A 63 -3.79 -4.01 -1.32
C VAL A 63 -3.06 -3.08 -2.28
N GLY A 64 -2.75 -3.56 -3.48
CA GLY A 64 -2.17 -2.77 -4.55
C GLY A 64 -3.10 -2.69 -5.76
N LEU A 65 -3.15 -1.52 -6.37
CA LEU A 65 -3.84 -1.24 -7.63
C LEU A 65 -2.79 -1.16 -8.74
N TYR A 66 -2.92 -1.95 -9.79
CA TYR A 66 -1.91 -2.10 -10.86
C TYR A 66 -2.52 -1.81 -12.22
N GLY A 67 -1.72 -1.25 -13.14
CA GLY A 67 -2.15 -0.94 -14.50
C GLY A 67 -2.74 0.46 -14.65
N VAL A 68 -2.38 1.38 -13.76
CA VAL A 68 -2.93 2.75 -13.69
C VAL A 68 -2.16 3.69 -14.61
N LYS A 69 -2.85 4.61 -15.28
CA LYS A 69 -2.21 5.63 -16.13
C LYS A 69 -1.59 6.74 -15.30
N LYS A 70 -0.51 7.34 -15.80
CA LYS A 70 0.25 8.37 -15.09
C LYS A 70 -0.62 9.60 -14.75
N GLU A 71 -1.49 9.99 -15.66
CA GLU A 71 -2.31 11.20 -15.58
C GLU A 71 -3.38 11.09 -14.48
N GLU A 72 -3.78 9.86 -14.14
CA GLU A 72 -4.82 9.57 -13.15
C GLU A 72 -4.25 9.49 -11.72
N LEU A 73 -2.92 9.41 -11.56
CA LEU A 73 -2.29 9.20 -10.26
C LEU A 73 -2.66 10.26 -9.20
N PRO A 74 -2.65 11.58 -9.49
CA PRO A 74 -3.02 12.57 -8.48
C PRO A 74 -4.46 12.38 -8.00
N ASN A 75 -5.40 12.17 -8.93
CA ASN A 75 -6.82 12.00 -8.62
C ASN A 75 -7.07 10.72 -7.82
N ILE A 76 -6.36 9.64 -8.15
CA ILE A 76 -6.43 8.38 -7.40
C ILE A 76 -5.95 8.59 -5.96
N TRP A 77 -4.86 9.31 -5.73
CA TRP A 77 -4.36 9.58 -4.37
C TRP A 77 -5.30 10.47 -3.57
N GLU A 78 -5.92 11.47 -4.22
CA GLU A 78 -6.94 12.32 -3.59
C GLU A 78 -8.17 11.51 -3.17
N ASP A 79 -8.73 10.70 -4.08
CA ASP A 79 -9.90 9.87 -3.78
C ASP A 79 -9.59 8.80 -2.72
N LEU A 80 -8.39 8.23 -2.74
CA LEU A 80 -8.00 7.20 -1.78
C LEU A 80 -7.86 7.78 -0.36
N GLY A 81 -7.33 9.00 -0.25
CA GLY A 81 -7.11 9.68 1.04
C GLY A 81 -6.16 8.92 1.97
N MET A 82 -5.34 8.01 1.43
CA MET A 82 -4.39 7.19 2.17
C MET A 82 -2.96 7.60 1.84
N ARG A 83 -2.06 7.47 2.81
CA ARG A 83 -0.64 7.70 2.59
C ARG A 83 -0.05 6.61 1.69
N SER A 84 0.79 6.99 0.74
CA SER A 84 1.52 6.04 -0.10
C SER A 84 2.54 5.22 0.69
N ALA A 85 2.71 3.95 0.33
CA ALA A 85 3.78 3.14 0.87
C ALA A 85 5.12 3.56 0.24
N SER A 86 6.16 3.73 1.06
CA SER A 86 7.50 4.05 0.56
C SER A 86 7.99 2.91 -0.33
N ALA A 87 8.29 3.21 -1.59
CA ALA A 87 8.83 2.24 -2.53
C ALA A 87 10.35 2.27 -2.59
N TYR A 88 10.97 3.44 -2.48
CA TYR A 88 12.43 3.62 -2.52
C TYR A 88 12.87 4.59 -1.40
N GLY A 89 14.17 4.66 -1.15
CA GLY A 89 14.79 5.42 -0.05
C GLY A 89 15.08 4.61 1.23
N LYS A 90 15.90 5.16 2.14
CA LYS A 90 16.21 4.59 3.47
C LYS A 90 15.01 4.71 4.43
N LYS A 91 13.85 4.20 4.04
CA LYS A 91 12.57 4.28 4.77
C LYS A 91 11.92 2.91 4.85
N THR A 92 11.11 2.68 5.88
CA THR A 92 10.40 1.41 6.06
C THR A 92 9.42 1.17 4.90
N ARG A 93 9.69 0.11 4.12
CA ARG A 93 8.93 -0.26 2.91
C ARG A 93 7.60 -0.94 3.23
N SER A 94 7.64 -1.84 4.20
CA SER A 94 6.46 -2.55 4.71
C SER A 94 6.77 -3.15 6.06
N VAL A 95 5.76 -3.17 6.94
CA VAL A 95 5.76 -3.95 8.17
C VAL A 95 4.73 -5.05 7.98
N LYS A 96 5.11 -6.30 8.26
CA LYS A 96 4.19 -7.44 8.26
C LYS A 96 4.03 -7.93 9.69
N SER A 97 2.82 -8.25 10.07
CA SER A 97 2.49 -8.80 11.38
C SER A 97 1.36 -9.80 11.26
N CYS A 98 1.40 -10.87 12.05
CA CYS A 98 0.23 -11.73 12.23
C CYS A 98 -0.85 -10.99 13.05
N VAL A 99 -1.99 -11.63 13.27
CA VAL A 99 -3.11 -11.06 14.06
C VAL A 99 -2.81 -10.95 15.57
N GLY A 100 -1.71 -11.56 16.04
CA GLY A 100 -1.28 -11.49 17.43
C GLY A 100 -2.12 -12.32 18.41
N LYS A 101 -1.77 -12.27 19.69
CA LYS A 101 -2.40 -13.05 20.77
C LYS A 101 -3.86 -12.67 21.08
N GLU A 102 -4.25 -11.43 20.76
CA GLU A 102 -5.63 -10.97 21.00
C GLU A 102 -6.65 -11.79 20.17
N PHE A 103 -6.24 -12.26 18.99
CA PHE A 103 -7.11 -13.00 18.08
C PHE A 103 -6.62 -14.42 17.78
N CYS A 104 -5.31 -14.67 17.76
CA CYS A 104 -4.75 -15.99 17.48
C CYS A 104 -4.64 -16.84 18.75
N ARG A 105 -5.28 -18.02 18.77
CA ARG A 105 -5.17 -19.04 19.83
C ARG A 105 -3.71 -19.42 20.17
N PHE A 106 -2.81 -19.33 19.19
CA PHE A 106 -1.38 -19.66 19.34
C PHE A 106 -0.49 -18.43 19.49
N GLY A 107 -1.06 -17.23 19.59
CA GLY A 107 -0.28 -16.01 19.72
C GLY A 107 0.45 -15.98 21.07
N THR A 108 1.77 -15.78 21.02
CA THR A 108 2.58 -15.67 22.23
C THR A 108 2.56 -14.24 22.79
N PRO A 109 2.86 -14.03 24.09
CA PRO A 109 2.71 -12.73 24.76
C PRO A 109 3.45 -11.56 24.10
N ILE A 110 4.54 -11.84 23.39
CA ILE A 110 5.40 -10.86 22.70
C ILE A 110 4.82 -10.36 21.36
N HIS A 111 3.77 -11.01 20.83
CA HIS A 111 3.17 -10.68 19.54
C HIS A 111 1.80 -10.01 19.76
N ASP A 112 1.83 -8.74 20.16
CA ASP A 112 0.63 -7.89 20.20
C ASP A 112 0.72 -6.83 19.10
N THR A 113 -0.02 -7.08 18.03
CA THR A 113 0.08 -6.38 16.73
C THR A 113 -1.23 -5.72 16.35
N THR A 114 -2.18 -5.61 17.27
CA THR A 114 -3.51 -5.09 16.97
C THR A 114 -3.51 -3.56 16.89
N TRP A 115 -4.59 -3.02 16.32
CA TRP A 115 -4.82 -1.59 16.13
C TRP A 115 -4.49 -0.74 17.39
N HIS A 116 -4.76 -1.27 18.59
CA HIS A 116 -4.49 -0.60 19.87
C HIS A 116 -2.99 -0.44 20.18
N SER A 117 -2.16 -1.40 19.76
CA SER A 117 -0.72 -1.40 20.03
C SER A 117 0.04 -0.46 19.08
N PHE A 118 -0.41 -0.36 17.82
CA PHE A 118 0.20 0.54 16.83
C PHE A 118 -0.10 2.03 17.06
N ARG A 119 -1.24 2.39 17.64
CA ARG A 119 -1.58 3.81 17.93
C ARG A 119 -0.88 4.37 19.16
N LYS A 120 -0.48 3.52 20.11
CA LYS A 120 0.14 3.98 21.37
C LYS A 120 1.62 4.36 21.23
N ASN A 121 2.25 4.07 20.09
CA ASN A 121 3.69 4.26 19.87
C ASN A 121 4.02 5.09 18.61
N ILE A 122 3.10 5.96 18.17
CA ILE A 122 3.33 6.95 17.09
C ILE A 122 2.84 8.31 17.58
#